data_AF-A0A942EM31-F1
#
_entry.id   AF-A0A942EM31-F1
#
_cell.length_a   1.000
_cell.length_b   1.000
_cell.length_c   1.000
_cell.angle_alpha   90.00
_cell.angle_beta   90.00
_cell.angle_gamma   90.00
#
_symmetry.space_group_name_H-M   'P 1'
#
loop_
_entity.id
_entity.type
_entity.pdbx_description
1 polymer ?
#
loop_
_entity_poly.entity_id
_entity_poly.type
_entity_poly.pdbx_seq_one_letter_code
_entity_poly.pdbx_strand_id
1 'polypeptide(L)'
;MANNKSGGRQGLPTTICRFTFDGFPVEIFGQALPVERQNAYLHMVVEYELLCLHQAAREAIRALKRLGYKTEPAFAKHFGLLGDPYRVLLEMAKASLTREKLTTEEDIETQRHHRG
;
A
#
# COMPACT_ATOMS: atom_id res chain seq x y z
N MET A 1 -1.84 29.59 -1.76
CA MET A 1 -2.30 29.33 -3.14
C MET A 1 -2.19 27.83 -3.40
N ALA A 2 -3.24 27.20 -3.91
CA ALA A 2 -3.20 25.78 -4.28
C ALA A 2 -2.65 25.63 -5.70
N ASN A 3 -1.68 24.75 -5.91
CA ASN A 3 -1.13 24.45 -7.24
C ASN A 3 -1.57 23.04 -7.66
N ASN A 4 -2.21 22.93 -8.83
CA ASN A 4 -2.72 21.67 -9.35
C ASN A 4 -1.91 21.24 -10.59
N LYS A 5 -1.45 19.98 -10.60
CA LYS A 5 -0.82 19.36 -11.78
C LYS A 5 -1.61 18.13 -12.18
N SER A 6 -2.10 18.12 -13.42
CA SER A 6 -2.66 16.94 -14.07
C SER A 6 -1.57 16.16 -14.81
N GLY A 7 -1.62 14.83 -14.72
CA GLY A 7 -0.68 13.92 -15.37
C GLY A 7 -1.22 12.50 -15.42
N GLY A 8 -0.51 11.57 -16.06
CA GLY A 8 -0.85 10.15 -16.06
C GLY A 8 0.04 9.37 -15.08
N ARG A 9 -0.57 8.62 -14.14
CA ARG A 9 0.12 7.53 -13.42
C ARG A 9 -0.57 6.23 -13.77
N GLN A 10 0.22 5.19 -14.07
CA GLN A 10 -0.31 3.86 -14.42
C GLN A 10 -1.32 3.90 -15.59
N GLY A 11 -1.15 4.84 -16.53
CA GLY A 11 -2.06 5.05 -17.65
C GLY A 11 -3.38 5.74 -17.33
N LEU A 12 -3.63 6.13 -16.06
CA LEU A 12 -4.88 6.78 -15.64
C LEU A 12 -4.67 8.27 -15.31
N PRO A 13 -5.68 9.12 -15.59
CA PRO A 13 -5.68 10.51 -15.19
C PRO A 13 -5.47 10.66 -13.67
N THR A 14 -4.57 11.56 -13.32
CA THR A 14 -4.14 11.83 -11.95
C THR A 14 -4.14 13.33 -11.70
N THR A 15 -4.57 13.72 -10.50
CA THR A 15 -4.60 15.09 -10.01
C THR A 15 -3.79 15.17 -8.73
N ILE A 16 -2.96 16.22 -8.58
CA ILE A 16 -2.24 16.48 -7.35
C ILE A 16 -2.52 17.90 -6.91
N CYS A 17 -3.18 18.06 -5.75
CA CYS A 17 -3.42 19.34 -5.12
C CYS A 17 -2.39 19.55 -3.99
N ARG A 18 -1.65 20.65 -4.04
CA ARG A 18 -0.72 21.05 -2.97
C ARG A 18 -1.15 22.35 -2.35
N PHE A 19 -1.14 22.43 -1.03
CA PHE A 19 -1.37 23.66 -0.28
C PHE A 19 -0.63 23.59 1.07
N THR A 20 -0.57 24.73 1.76
CA THR A 20 -0.02 24.81 3.13
C THR A 20 -1.16 25.16 4.06
N PHE A 21 -1.27 24.45 5.19
CA PHE A 21 -2.21 24.73 6.25
C PHE A 21 -1.44 24.88 7.56
N ASP A 22 -1.52 26.03 8.22
CA ASP A 22 -0.79 26.33 9.46
C ASP A 22 0.73 26.00 9.39
N GLY A 23 1.38 26.41 8.30
CA GLY A 23 2.80 26.11 8.05
C GLY A 23 3.09 24.66 7.63
N PHE A 24 2.12 23.76 7.70
CA PHE A 24 2.27 22.36 7.31
C PHE A 24 1.97 22.16 5.81
N PRO A 25 2.92 21.61 5.03
CA PRO A 25 2.68 21.30 3.63
C PRO A 25 1.78 20.05 3.48
N VAL A 26 0.67 20.21 2.77
CA VAL A 26 -0.28 19.14 2.46
C VAL A 26 -0.26 18.85 0.96
N GLU A 27 -0.19 17.56 0.61
CA GLU A 27 -0.37 17.07 -0.76
C GLU A 27 -1.53 16.08 -0.79
N ILE A 28 -2.53 16.34 -1.61
CA ILE A 28 -3.65 15.43 -1.90
C ILE A 28 -3.43 14.84 -3.29
N PHE A 29 -3.40 13.51 -3.35
CA PHE A 29 -3.35 12.74 -4.58
C PHE A 29 -4.74 12.21 -4.92
N GLY A 30 -5.17 12.39 -6.16
CA GLY A 30 -6.42 11.86 -6.68
C GLY A 30 -6.22 11.13 -8.00
N GLN A 31 -6.87 9.99 -8.14
CA GLN A 31 -6.88 9.17 -9.36
C GLN A 31 -8.26 8.54 -9.51
N ALA A 32 -8.69 8.28 -10.75
CA ALA A 32 -9.95 7.60 -11.06
C ALA A 32 -9.88 6.08 -10.76
N LEU A 33 -9.51 5.73 -9.52
CA LEU A 33 -9.35 4.37 -9.05
C LEU A 33 -9.85 4.27 -7.60
N PRO A 34 -10.66 3.25 -7.24
CA PRO A 34 -11.03 3.01 -5.84
C PRO A 34 -9.81 2.98 -4.93
N VAL A 35 -9.93 3.53 -3.72
CA VAL A 35 -8.81 3.71 -2.78
C VAL A 35 -8.12 2.37 -2.51
N GLU A 36 -8.91 1.31 -2.38
CA GLU A 36 -8.47 -0.06 -2.10
C GLU A 36 -7.57 -0.64 -3.21
N ARG A 37 -7.62 -0.04 -4.39
CA ARG A 37 -6.81 -0.44 -5.56
C ARG A 37 -5.64 0.52 -5.82
N GLN A 38 -5.56 1.64 -5.11
CA GLN A 38 -4.45 2.59 -5.28
C GLN A 38 -3.18 2.05 -4.64
N ASN A 39 -2.04 2.18 -5.32
CA ASN A 39 -0.77 1.62 -4.85
C ASN A 39 -0.38 2.13 -3.45
N ALA A 40 -0.64 3.40 -3.12
CA ALA A 40 -0.32 3.93 -1.80
C ALA A 40 -1.09 3.21 -0.68
N TYR A 41 -2.36 2.89 -0.92
CA TYR A 41 -3.16 2.10 0.01
C TYR A 41 -2.65 0.65 0.10
N LEU A 42 -2.37 0.01 -1.05
CA LEU A 42 -1.83 -1.35 -1.08
C LEU A 42 -0.51 -1.47 -0.31
N HIS A 43 0.38 -0.49 -0.46
CA HIS A 43 1.63 -0.41 0.32
C HIS A 43 1.37 -0.28 1.82
N MET A 44 0.47 0.62 2.21
CA MET A 44 0.11 0.80 3.62
C MET A 44 -0.42 -0.50 4.25
N VAL A 45 -1.27 -1.25 3.53
CA VAL A 45 -1.84 -2.51 4.01
C VAL A 45 -0.77 -3.58 4.20
N VAL A 46 0.06 -3.84 3.18
CA VAL A 46 1.10 -4.90 3.30
C VAL A 46 2.18 -4.54 4.33
N GLU A 47 2.53 -3.25 4.45
CA GLU A 47 3.44 -2.78 5.50
C GLU A 47 2.84 -3.02 6.89
N TYR A 48 1.54 -2.73 7.05
CA TYR A 48 0.82 -3.00 8.30
C TYR A 48 0.78 -4.50 8.62
N GLU A 49 0.45 -5.36 7.65
CA GLU A 49 0.44 -6.81 7.81
C GLU A 49 1.81 -7.33 8.28
N LEU A 50 2.89 -6.91 7.62
CA LEU A 50 4.25 -7.28 8.01
C LEU A 50 4.59 -6.85 9.44
N LEU A 51 4.15 -5.67 9.87
CA LEU A 51 4.35 -5.19 11.23
C LEU A 51 3.48 -5.90 12.28
N CYS A 52 2.34 -6.46 11.88
CA CYS A 52 1.49 -7.29 12.74
C CYS A 52 2.08 -8.69 12.89
N LEU A 53 2.61 -9.28 11.82
CA LEU A 53 3.27 -10.58 11.83
C LEU A 53 4.60 -10.55 12.58
N HIS A 54 5.33 -9.43 12.52
CA HIS A 54 6.65 -9.29 13.13
C HIS A 54 6.74 -8.07 14.04
N GLN A 55 6.26 -8.22 15.28
CA GLN A 55 6.16 -7.10 16.23
C GLN A 55 7.50 -6.39 16.50
N ALA A 56 8.62 -7.13 16.52
CA ALA A 56 9.97 -6.58 16.68
C ALA A 56 10.45 -5.74 15.48
N ALA A 57 9.85 -5.93 14.29
CA ALA A 57 10.21 -5.17 13.09
C ALA A 57 9.92 -3.68 13.25
N ARG A 58 8.93 -3.28 14.06
CA ARG A 58 8.54 -1.86 14.23
C ARG A 58 9.72 -0.99 14.66
N GLU A 59 10.53 -1.47 15.61
CA GLU A 59 11.68 -0.72 16.12
C GLU A 59 12.82 -0.66 15.11
N ALA A 60 13.11 -1.78 14.45
CA ALA A 60 14.12 -1.87 13.39
C ALA A 60 13.78 -0.95 12.20
N ILE A 61 12.52 -0.96 11.73
CA ILE A 61 12.06 -0.09 10.65
C ILE A 61 12.14 1.38 11.06
N ARG A 62 11.74 1.74 12.29
CA ARG A 62 11.89 3.11 12.80
C ARG A 62 13.37 3.53 12.85
N ALA A 63 14.27 2.65 13.25
CA ALA A 63 15.70 2.92 13.26
C ALA A 63 16.23 3.18 11.84
N LEU A 64 15.84 2.35 10.87
CA LEU A 64 16.19 2.55 9.46
C LEU A 64 15.65 3.89 8.92
N LYS A 65 14.39 4.25 9.22
CA LYS A 65 13.81 5.53 8.80
C LYS A 65 14.55 6.73 9.40
N ARG A 66 15.02 6.64 10.66
CA ARG A 66 15.86 7.67 11.27
C ARG A 66 17.23 7.82 10.59
N LEU A 67 17.74 6.75 9.97
CA LEU A 67 18.96 6.78 9.15
C LEU A 67 18.71 7.32 7.73
N GLY A 68 17.50 7.79 7.42
CA GLY A 68 17.15 8.37 6.12
C GLY A 68 16.62 7.37 5.09
N TYR A 69 16.40 6.10 5.47
CA TYR A 69 15.72 5.17 4.58
C TYR A 69 14.26 5.60 4.37
N LYS A 70 13.81 5.61 3.11
CA LYS A 70 12.39 5.68 2.79
C LYS A 70 11.68 4.41 3.27
N THR A 71 10.35 4.45 3.35
CA THR A 71 9.55 3.37 3.94
C THR A 71 9.80 2.03 3.24
N GLU A 72 9.53 1.92 1.93
CA GLU A 72 9.63 0.67 1.18
C GLU A 72 11.06 0.08 1.23
N PRO A 73 12.14 0.86 1.01
CA PRO A 73 13.51 0.37 1.20
C PRO A 73 13.83 -0.08 2.63
N ALA A 74 13.26 0.54 3.66
CA ALA A 74 13.47 0.10 5.04
C ALA A 74 12.86 -1.30 5.27
N PHE A 75 11.64 -1.53 4.75
CA PHE A 75 11.00 -2.84 4.79
C PHE A 75 11.81 -3.88 4.01
N ALA A 76 12.21 -3.58 2.77
CA ALA A 76 13.02 -4.49 1.98
C ALA A 76 14.35 -4.83 2.65
N LYS A 77 15.04 -3.85 3.23
CA LYS A 77 16.29 -4.08 3.97
C LYS A 77 16.09 -4.94 5.21
N HIS A 78 15.02 -4.73 5.98
CA HIS A 78 14.76 -5.49 7.20
C HIS A 78 14.37 -6.94 6.91
N PHE A 79 13.51 -7.18 5.92
CA PHE A 79 13.01 -8.51 5.57
C PHE A 79 13.87 -9.23 4.51
N GLY A 80 14.96 -8.63 4.06
CA GLY A 80 15.83 -9.23 3.04
C GLY A 80 15.14 -9.38 1.67
N LEU A 81 14.22 -8.48 1.32
CA LEU A 81 13.50 -8.53 0.05
C LEU A 81 14.43 -8.15 -1.10
N LEU A 82 14.45 -8.98 -2.15
CA LEU A 82 15.32 -8.80 -3.32
C LEU A 82 14.61 -8.04 -4.44
N GLY A 83 15.35 -7.18 -5.14
CA GLY A 83 14.84 -6.41 -6.27
C GLY A 83 14.37 -5.01 -5.87
N ASP A 84 13.43 -4.46 -6.63
CA ASP A 84 12.88 -3.12 -6.38
C ASP A 84 11.90 -3.14 -5.19
N PRO A 85 12.18 -2.45 -4.08
CA PRO A 85 11.36 -2.52 -2.87
C PRO A 85 9.89 -2.14 -3.08
N TYR A 86 9.66 -1.15 -3.95
CA TYR A 86 8.31 -0.68 -4.26
C TYR A 86 7.53 -1.77 -4.99
N ARG A 87 8.11 -2.37 -6.05
CA ARG A 87 7.44 -3.46 -6.78
C ARG A 87 7.19 -4.67 -5.91
N VAL A 88 8.17 -5.12 -5.13
CA VAL A 88 8.04 -6.34 -4.33
C VAL A 88 6.91 -6.22 -3.32
N LEU A 89 6.86 -5.12 -2.55
CA LEU A 89 5.79 -4.89 -1.58
C LEU A 89 4.43 -4.75 -2.26
N LEU A 90 4.36 -4.06 -3.41
CA LEU A 90 3.11 -3.92 -4.15
C LEU A 90 2.58 -5.26 -4.66
N GLU A 91 3.45 -6.14 -5.16
CA GLU A 91 3.05 -7.49 -5.60
C GLU A 91 2.62 -8.38 -4.43
N MET A 92 3.29 -8.28 -3.27
CA MET A 92 2.84 -8.95 -2.05
C MET A 92 1.43 -8.52 -1.65
N ALA A 93 1.14 -7.21 -1.66
CA ALA A 93 -0.18 -6.68 -1.32
C ALA A 93 -1.28 -7.21 -2.26
N LYS A 94 -1.00 -7.27 -3.57
CA LYS A 94 -1.95 -7.81 -4.56
C LYS A 94 -2.18 -9.31 -4.35
N ALA A 95 -1.13 -10.07 -4.02
CA ALA A 95 -1.25 -11.50 -3.74
C ALA A 95 -2.13 -11.79 -2.51
N SER A 96 -2.00 -10.97 -1.45
CA SER A 96 -2.88 -11.06 -0.26
C SER A 96 -4.35 -10.86 -0.64
N LEU A 97 -4.67 -9.82 -1.42
CA LEU A 97 -6.04 -9.53 -1.86
C LEU A 97 -6.65 -10.63 -2.74
N THR A 98 -5.85 -11.29 -3.58
CA THR A 98 -6.34 -12.42 -4.37
C THR A 98 -6.70 -13.61 -3.49
N ARG A 99 -5.96 -13.85 -2.41
CA ARG A 99 -6.20 -14.96 -1.49
C ARG A 99 -7.53 -14.80 -0.75
N GLU A 100 -7.84 -13.59 -0.28
CA GLU A 100 -9.12 -13.28 0.39
C GLU A 100 -10.34 -13.44 -0.54
N LYS A 101 -10.19 -13.10 -1.83
CA LYS A 101 -11.27 -13.29 -2.81
C LYS A 101 -11.57 -14.76 -3.09
N LEU A 102 -10.52 -15.57 -3.23
CA LEU A 102 -10.68 -17.03 -3.41
C LEU A 102 -11.36 -17.67 -2.19
N THR A 103 -10.97 -17.29 -0.96
CA THR A 103 -11.61 -17.85 0.24
C THR A 103 -13.09 -17.46 0.31
N THR A 104 -13.43 -16.22 -0.06
CA THR A 104 -14.83 -15.76 -0.01
C THR A 104 -15.72 -16.47 -1.05
N GLU A 105 -15.19 -16.74 -2.26
CA GLU A 105 -15.94 -17.47 -3.30
C GLU A 105 -16.10 -18.95 -2.98
N GLU A 106 -15.06 -19.62 -2.46
CA GLU A 106 -15.13 -21.02 -2.00
C GLU A 106 -16.10 -21.19 -0.81
N ASP A 107 -16.12 -20.23 0.11
CA ASP A 107 -17.06 -20.22 1.25
C ASP A 107 -18.52 -20.04 0.80
N ILE A 108 -18.77 -19.20 -0.22
CA ILE A 108 -20.11 -19.01 -0.79
C ILE A 108 -20.59 -20.27 -1.51
N GLU A 109 -19.72 -20.93 -2.28
CA GLU A 109 -20.08 -22.15 -3.03
C GLU A 109 -20.35 -23.33 -2.08
N THR A 110 -19.56 -23.47 -1.02
CA THR A 110 -19.74 -24.50 0.01
C THR A 110 -21.07 -24.32 0.78
N GLN A 111 -21.49 -23.07 1.01
CA GLN A 111 -22.76 -22.77 1.68
C GLN A 111 -24.00 -22.98 0.78
N ARG A 112 -23.84 -22.94 -0.56
CA ARG A 112 -24.93 -23.22 -1.51
C ARG A 112 -25.23 -24.70 -1.66
N HIS A 113 -24.23 -25.57 -1.54
CA HIS A 113 -24.39 -27.02 -1.65
C HIS A 113 -25.03 -27.70 -0.43
N HIS A 114 -25.13 -27.03 0.72
CA HIS A 114 -25.74 -27.59 1.95
C HIS A 114 -27.23 -27.20 2.15
N ARG A 115 -27.86 -26.53 1.17
CA ARG A 115 -29.28 -26.15 1.18
C ARG A 115 -30.08 -26.70 -0.01
N GLY A 116 -29.60 -27.79 -0.62
CA GLY A 116 -30.30 -28.55 -1.67
C GLY A 116 -30.90 -29.85 -1.13
#